data_AF-N9NAM0-F1
#
_entry.id   AF-N9NAM0-F1
#
_cell.length_a   1.000
_cell.length_b   1.000
_cell.length_c   1.000
_cell.angle_alpha   90.00
_cell.angle_beta   90.00
_cell.angle_gamma   90.00
#
_symmetry.space_group_name_H-M   'P 1'
#
loop_
_entity.id
_entity.type
_entity.pdbx_description
1 polymer ?
#
loop_
_entity_poly.entity_id
_entity_poly.type
_entity_poly.pdbx_seq_one_letter_code
_entity_poly.pdbx_strand_id
1 'polypeptide(L)' 'MKKHYPELEQVCEVMDNIPHPKCQNLANSIRTCNRIDASYQEKAAAVLIAVLQFI' A
#
# COMPACT_ATOMS: atom_id res chain seq x y z
N MET A 1 -16.64 0.84 9.32
CA MET A 1 -16.64 -0.44 8.56
C MET A 1 -15.32 -0.53 7.83
N LYS A 2 -14.55 -1.57 8.06
CA LYS A 2 -13.34 -1.82 7.25
C LYS A 2 -13.81 -2.35 5.89
N LYS A 3 -13.40 -1.69 4.81
CA LYS A 3 -13.76 -2.04 3.44
C LYS A 3 -12.51 -2.59 2.73
N HIS A 4 -12.72 -3.60 1.92
CA HIS A 4 -11.74 -4.10 0.97
C HIS A 4 -12.14 -3.63 -0.43
N TYR A 5 -11.15 -3.22 -1.21
CA TYR A 5 -11.26 -2.60 -2.52
C TYR A 5 -10.45 -3.45 -3.52
N PRO A 6 -11.08 -4.39 -4.24
CA PRO A 6 -10.40 -5.29 -5.18
C PRO A 6 -9.63 -4.56 -6.29
N GLU A 7 -10.10 -3.39 -6.70
CA GLU A 7 -9.45 -2.54 -7.69
C GLU A 7 -8.03 -2.08 -7.27
N LEU A 8 -7.78 -1.99 -5.96
CA LEU A 8 -6.45 -1.66 -5.45
C LEU A 8 -5.45 -2.79 -5.66
N GLU A 9 -5.91 -4.04 -5.79
CA GLU A 9 -5.01 -5.16 -6.14
C GLU A 9 -4.48 -5.00 -7.56
N GLN A 10 -5.34 -4.67 -8.52
CA GLN A 10 -4.94 -4.38 -9.91
C GLN A 10 -3.96 -3.22 -9.99
N VAL A 11 -4.19 -2.15 -9.22
CA VAL A 11 -3.24 -1.02 -9.13
C VAL A 11 -1.88 -1.51 -8.61
N CYS A 12 -1.86 -2.35 -7.57
CA CYS A 12 -0.62 -2.89 -7.03
C CYS A 12 0.11 -3.82 -8.03
N GLU A 13 -0.62 -4.63 -8.81
CA GLU A 13 -0.03 -5.45 -9.87
C GLU A 13 0.66 -4.60 -10.94
N VAL A 14 0.02 -3.53 -11.40
CA VAL A 14 0.64 -2.58 -12.33
C VAL A 14 1.90 -1.95 -11.73
N MET A 15 1.86 -1.60 -10.44
CA MET A 15 3.00 -1.01 -9.74
C MET A 15 4.16 -1.98 -9.56
N ASP A 16 3.90 -3.26 -9.32
CA ASP A 16 4.94 -4.29 -9.18
C ASP A 16 5.72 -4.52 -10.49
N ASN A 17 5.10 -4.24 -11.64
CA ASN A 17 5.75 -4.30 -12.95
C ASN A 17 6.75 -3.15 -13.20
N ILE A 18 6.74 -2.11 -12.35
CA ILE A 18 7.69 -1.00 -12.45
C ILE A 18 8.92 -1.37 -11.61
N PRO A 19 10.13 -1.53 -12.21
CA PRO A 19 11.34 -1.95 -11.50
C PRO A 19 11.95 -0.79 -10.69
N HIS A 20 11.16 -0.19 -9.82
CA HIS A 20 11.54 0.94 -8.99
C HIS A 20 11.13 0.69 -7.53
N PRO A 21 12.06 0.77 -6.55
CA PRO A 21 11.77 0.47 -5.15
C PRO A 21 10.61 1.26 -4.56
N LYS A 22 10.46 2.54 -4.95
CA LYS A 22 9.33 3.38 -4.49
C LYS A 22 7.97 2.83 -4.93
N CYS A 23 7.87 2.23 -6.11
CA CYS A 23 6.63 1.63 -6.61
C CYS A 23 6.28 0.39 -5.79
N GLN A 24 7.25 -0.47 -5.49
CA GLN A 24 7.05 -1.66 -4.66
C GLN A 24 6.62 -1.30 -3.23
N ASN A 25 7.27 -0.30 -2.62
CA ASN A 25 6.93 0.15 -1.27
C ASN A 25 5.55 0.80 -1.19
N LEU A 26 5.19 1.59 -2.20
CA LEU A 26 3.85 2.18 -2.29
C LEU A 26 2.78 1.09 -2.51
N ALA A 27 3.03 0.08 -3.35
CA ALA A 27 2.12 -1.05 -3.56
C ALA A 27 1.90 -1.84 -2.25
N ASN A 28 2.97 -2.14 -1.51
CA ASN A 28 2.87 -2.80 -0.19
C ASN A 28 2.07 -1.98 0.83
N SER A 29 2.20 -0.66 0.76
CA SER A 29 1.46 0.23 1.64
C SER A 29 -0.04 0.25 1.31
N ILE A 30 -0.38 0.28 0.02
CA ILE A 30 -1.76 0.15 -0.47
C ILE A 30 -2.37 -1.18 -0.02
N ARG A 31 -1.65 -2.31 -0.18
CA ARG A 31 -2.10 -3.64 0.28
C ARG A 31 -2.40 -3.66 1.79
N THR A 32 -1.52 -3.08 2.60
CA THR A 32 -1.72 -2.98 4.06
C THR A 32 -2.96 -2.14 4.40
N CYS A 33 -3.15 -1.03 3.67
CA CYS A 33 -4.35 -0.20 3.78
C CYS A 33 -5.63 -0.90 3.30
N ASN A 34 -5.53 -1.84 2.37
CA ASN A 34 -6.67 -2.58 1.82
C ASN A 34 -7.05 -3.84 2.61
N ARG A 35 -6.19 -4.30 3.53
CA ARG A 35 -6.45 -5.44 4.41
C ARG A 35 -7.53 -5.11 5.45
N ILE A 36 -8.55 -5.97 5.56
CA ILE A 36 -9.65 -5.84 6.52
C ILE A 36 -9.16 -6.14 7.95
N ASP A 37 -8.17 -7.00 8.13
CA ASP A 37 -7.65 -7.36 9.45
C ASP A 37 -6.68 -6.32 10.02
N ALA A 38 -5.96 -5.59 9.18
CA ALA A 38 -4.99 -4.58 9.61
C ALA A 38 -5.57 -3.51 10.55
N SER A 39 -4.83 -3.22 11.62
CA SER A 39 -5.08 -2.15 12.59
C SER A 39 -4.82 -0.76 11.99
N TYR A 40 -5.33 0.29 12.62
CA TYR A 40 -5.03 1.65 12.17
C TYR A 40 -3.56 2.01 12.34
N GLN A 41 -2.88 1.45 13.36
CA GLN A 41 -1.45 1.62 13.58
C GLN A 41 -0.63 1.04 12.43
N GLU A 42 -0.96 -0.18 11.97
CA GLU A 42 -0.30 -0.80 10.81
C GLU A 42 -0.53 0.02 9.53
N LYS A 43 -1.75 0.50 9.32
CA LYS A 43 -2.07 1.36 8.16
C LYS A 43 -1.32 2.69 8.22
N ALA A 44 -1.23 3.31 9.39
CA ALA A 44 -0.49 4.55 9.58
C ALA A 44 1.01 4.35 9.34
N ALA A 45 1.60 3.26 9.86
CA ALA A 45 2.99 2.92 9.61
C ALA A 45 3.27 2.69 8.10
N ALA A 46 2.38 1.98 7.41
CA ALA A 46 2.48 1.77 5.97
C ALA A 46 2.46 3.10 5.18
N VAL A 47 1.50 3.99 5.48
CA VAL A 47 1.45 5.32 4.84
C VAL A 47 2.71 6.13 5.14
N LEU A 48 3.21 6.11 6.38
CA LEU A 48 4.42 6.84 6.75
C LEU A 48 5.65 6.33 5.98
N ILE A 49 5.82 5.01 5.86
CA ILE A 49 6.90 4.40 5.07
C ILE A 49 6.83 4.86 3.61
N ALA A 50 5.63 4.86 3.00
CA ALA A 50 5.47 5.33 1.63
C ALA A 50 5.84 6.81 1.47
N VAL A 51 5.38 7.69 2.36
CA VAL A 51 5.61 9.14 2.29
C VAL A 51 7.09 9.50 2.49
N LEU A 52 7.77 8.86 3.45
CA LEU A 52 9.18 9.13 3.76
C LEU A 52 10.13 8.81 2.59
N GLN A 53 9.68 8.14 1.54
CA GLN A 53 10.49 7.86 0.35
C GLN A 53 10.50 9.00 -0.68
N PHE A 54 9.65 10.00 -0.49
CA PHE A 54 9.52 11.15 -1.38
C PHE A 54 10.04 12.46 -0.77
N ILE A 55 10.51 12.39 0.48
CA ILE A 55 11.23 13.45 1.20
C ILE A 55 12.73 13.17 1.07
#